data_AF-A0A095ZHS6-F1
#
_entry.id   AF-A0A095ZHS6-F1
#
_cell.length_a   1.000
_cell.length_b   1.000
_cell.length_c   1.000
_cell.angle_alpha   90.00
_cell.angle_beta   90.00
_cell.angle_gamma   90.00
#
_symmetry.space_group_name_H-M   'P 1'
#
loop_
_entity.id
_entity.type
_entity.pdbx_description
1 polymer ?
#
loop_
_entity_poly.entity_id
_entity_poly.type
_entity_poly.pdbx_seq_one_letter_code
_entity_poly.pdbx_strand_id
1 'polypeptide(L)'
;MTDNATDTTAADNAEAQEAPKAPFLKVLKGNPTDSQVATLAVLFAGMANAAADTGPKGPRNQWGSLDERLQKPMSYNPGSFQNVQFY
;
A
#
# COMPACT_ATOMS: atom_id res chain seq x y z
N MET A 1 16.36 -25.74 -57.69
CA MET A 1 16.42 -24.28 -57.55
C MET A 1 15.24 -23.88 -56.69
N THR A 2 15.52 -23.13 -55.64
CA THR A 2 14.72 -22.70 -54.47
C THR A 2 13.43 -21.95 -54.85
N ASP A 3 12.41 -21.72 -54.01
CA ASP A 3 12.46 -21.01 -52.72
C ASP A 3 11.24 -21.26 -51.80
N ASN A 4 11.53 -21.09 -50.51
CA ASN A 4 10.74 -21.14 -49.29
C ASN A 4 9.89 -19.86 -49.09
N ALA A 5 8.70 -19.94 -48.48
CA ALA A 5 8.21 -18.95 -47.51
C ALA A 5 6.82 -19.33 -46.95
N THR A 6 6.83 -19.87 -45.75
CA THR A 6 5.79 -19.65 -44.74
C THR A 6 5.64 -18.16 -44.44
N ASP A 7 4.44 -17.60 -44.54
CA ASP A 7 3.97 -16.58 -43.59
C ASP A 7 2.47 -16.31 -43.78
N THR A 8 1.65 -16.86 -42.89
CA THR A 8 0.27 -16.43 -42.69
C THR A 8 0.29 -15.39 -41.58
N THR A 9 0.15 -14.15 -41.99
CA THR A 9 0.00 -12.94 -41.18
C THR A 9 -1.04 -13.15 -40.08
N ALA A 10 -0.57 -13.35 -38.84
CA ALA A 10 -1.36 -13.17 -37.63
C ALA A 10 -1.06 -11.77 -37.09
N ALA A 11 -2.12 -10.96 -37.07
CA ALA A 11 -2.19 -9.57 -36.66
C ALA A 11 -1.24 -9.21 -35.49
N ASP A 12 -0.34 -8.29 -35.81
CA ASP A 12 0.52 -7.55 -34.90
C ASP A 12 -0.34 -6.72 -33.94
N ASN A 13 -0.44 -7.14 -32.68
CA ASN A 13 -0.98 -6.31 -31.61
C ASN A 13 0.11 -5.31 -31.24
N ALA A 14 0.09 -4.16 -31.92
CA ALA A 14 0.93 -3.02 -31.60
C ALA A 14 0.51 -2.40 -30.26
N GLU A 15 0.95 -3.03 -29.16
CA GLU A 15 1.00 -2.40 -27.85
C GLU A 15 2.19 -1.44 -27.86
N ALA A 16 1.90 -0.15 -27.66
CA ALA A 16 2.89 0.92 -27.59
C ALA A 16 4.02 0.56 -26.61
N GLN A 17 5.22 0.32 -27.14
CA GLN A 17 6.40 0.01 -26.36
C GLN A 17 6.87 1.26 -25.62
N GLU A 18 6.34 1.43 -24.42
CA GLU A 18 6.86 2.34 -23.41
C GLU A 18 8.26 1.87 -22.99
N ALA A 19 9.21 2.80 -22.87
CA ALA A 19 10.61 2.49 -22.56
C ALA A 19 10.70 1.53 -21.35
N PRO A 20 11.61 0.54 -21.36
CA PRO A 20 11.57 -0.57 -20.41
C PRO A 20 11.75 -0.04 -18.98
N LYS A 21 10.64 0.05 -18.25
CA LYS A 21 10.62 0.37 -16.84
C LYS A 21 11.29 -0.77 -16.08
N ALA A 22 12.11 -0.45 -15.08
CA ALA A 22 12.73 -1.46 -14.25
C ALA A 22 11.67 -2.41 -13.66
N PRO A 23 11.90 -3.73 -13.67
CA PRO A 23 10.92 -4.70 -13.21
C PRO A 23 10.62 -4.51 -11.72
N PHE A 24 9.35 -4.61 -11.34
CA PHE A 24 8.91 -4.46 -9.94
C PHE A 24 9.52 -5.51 -9.01
N LEU A 25 9.64 -6.76 -9.48
CA LEU A 25 10.18 -7.88 -8.71
C LEU A 25 11.07 -8.74 -9.61
N LYS A 26 12.25 -9.13 -9.10
CA LYS A 26 13.19 -10.03 -9.79
C LYS A 26 13.43 -11.28 -8.95
N VAL A 27 13.09 -12.45 -9.51
CA VAL A 27 13.36 -13.75 -8.89
C VAL A 27 14.80 -14.16 -9.22
N LEU A 28 15.65 -14.34 -8.21
CA LEU A 28 17.05 -14.71 -8.40
C LEU A 28 17.27 -16.22 -8.48
N LYS A 29 16.39 -17.02 -7.86
CA LYS A 29 16.53 -18.49 -7.79
C LYS A 29 15.17 -19.16 -7.65
N GLY A 30 15.05 -20.37 -8.19
CA GLY A 30 13.83 -21.19 -8.18
C GLY A 30 13.01 -21.05 -9.46
N ASN A 31 12.01 -21.91 -9.61
CA ASN A 31 11.03 -21.84 -10.71
C ASN A 31 9.63 -21.68 -10.12
N PRO A 32 9.28 -20.48 -9.62
CA PRO A 32 7.96 -20.23 -9.10
C PRO A 32 6.94 -20.31 -10.23
N THR A 33 5.74 -20.79 -9.92
CA THR A 33 4.62 -20.75 -10.86
C THR A 33 4.03 -19.34 -10.92
N ASP A 34 3.33 -19.00 -12.01
CA ASP A 34 2.74 -17.67 -12.21
C ASP A 34 1.82 -17.25 -11.05
N SER A 35 1.08 -18.20 -10.48
CA SER A 35 0.21 -17.97 -9.32
C SER A 35 1.00 -17.55 -8.07
N GLN A 36 2.20 -18.10 -7.86
CA GLN A 36 3.07 -17.73 -6.75
C GLN A 36 3.65 -16.33 -6.94
N VAL A 37 4.04 -15.96 -8.16
CA VAL A 37 4.53 -14.60 -8.46
C VAL A 37 3.43 -13.57 -8.23
N ALA A 38 2.20 -13.84 -8.69
CA ALA A 38 1.05 -12.98 -8.45
C ALA A 38 0.75 -12.82 -6.95
N THR A 39 0.81 -13.91 -6.19
CA THR A 39 0.61 -13.89 -4.72
C THR A 39 1.65 -13.00 -4.03
N LEU A 40 2.92 -13.09 -4.44
CA LEU A 40 3.99 -12.24 -3.89
C LEU A 40 3.77 -10.76 -4.23
N ALA A 41 3.38 -10.44 -5.47
CA ALA A 41 3.08 -9.08 -5.87
C ALA A 41 1.92 -8.48 -5.06
N VAL A 42 0.84 -9.25 -4.86
CA VAL A 42 -0.32 -8.85 -4.04
C VAL A 42 0.09 -8.65 -2.58
N LEU A 43 0.90 -9.54 -2.02
CA LEU A 43 1.40 -9.41 -0.65
C LEU A 43 2.17 -8.10 -0.46
N PHE A 44 3.12 -7.80 -1.34
CA PHE A 44 3.91 -6.57 -1.25
C PHE A 44 3.06 -5.31 -1.46
N ALA A 45 2.09 -5.35 -2.38
CA ALA A 45 1.15 -4.25 -2.56
C ALA A 45 0.29 -4.03 -1.30
N GLY A 46 -0.18 -5.10 -0.66
CA GLY A 46 -0.92 -5.04 0.60
C GLY A 46 -0.09 -4.46 1.74
N MET A 47 1.17 -4.87 1.87
CA MET A 47 2.10 -4.32 2.86
C MET A 47 2.37 -2.83 2.65
N ALA A 48 2.54 -2.40 1.39
CA ALA A 48 2.73 -0.98 1.06
C ALA A 48 1.50 -0.14 1.44
N ASN A 49 0.29 -0.67 1.21
CA ASN A 49 -0.95 0.01 1.59
C ASN A 49 -1.13 0.08 3.11
N ALA A 50 -0.82 -1.00 3.83
CA ALA A 50 -0.87 -1.02 5.30
C ALA A 50 0.13 -0.05 5.94
N ALA A 51 1.28 0.20 5.30
CA ALA A 51 2.24 1.19 5.77
C ALA A 51 1.78 2.65 5.57
N ALA A 52 0.82 2.89 4.66
CA ALA A 52 0.26 4.22 4.45
C ALA A 52 -0.71 4.65 5.57
N ASP A 53 -1.27 3.69 6.30
CA ASP A 53 -2.20 3.93 7.41
C ASP A 53 -1.50 3.89 8.79
N THR A 54 -0.31 4.47 8.87
CA THR A 54 0.25 4.81 10.19
C THR A 54 -0.21 6.23 10.53
N GLY A 55 -1.41 6.32 11.11
CA GLY A 55 -1.78 7.47 11.94
C GLY A 55 -0.66 7.82 12.94
N PRO A 56 -0.74 8.99 13.61
CA PRO A 56 0.37 9.54 14.37
C PRO A 56 1.04 8.48 15.26
N LYS A 57 2.29 8.17 14.93
CA LYS A 57 3.07 7.08 15.51
C LYS A 57 3.60 7.55 16.86
N GLY A 58 2.81 7.40 17.91
CA GLY A 58 3.15 7.81 19.28
C GLY A 58 1.92 8.03 20.16
N PRO A 59 2.11 8.30 21.46
CA PRO A 59 1.01 8.75 22.31
C PRO A 59 0.35 10.00 21.71
N ARG A 60 -0.98 10.11 21.86
CA ARG A 60 -1.75 11.24 21.32
C ARG A 60 -1.17 12.56 21.84
N ASN A 61 -0.64 13.39 20.93
CA ASN A 61 -0.22 14.73 21.28
C ASN A 61 -1.45 15.65 21.37
N GLN A 62 -1.92 15.90 22.58
CA GLN A 62 -3.06 16.79 22.83
C GLN A 62 -2.62 18.23 23.14
N TRP A 63 -1.32 18.55 22.98
CA TRP A 63 -0.81 19.88 23.27
C TRP A 63 -1.51 20.92 22.39
N GLY A 64 -2.20 21.86 23.02
CA GLY A 64 -2.86 22.97 22.32
C GLY A 64 -4.18 22.57 21.66
N SER A 65 -4.80 21.46 22.08
CA SER A 65 -6.13 21.11 21.62
C SER A 65 -7.12 22.25 21.91
N LEU A 66 -7.91 22.64 20.90
CA LEU A 66 -8.91 23.70 21.07
C LEU A 66 -10.00 23.24 22.03
N ASP A 67 -10.28 21.92 22.07
CA ASP A 67 -11.25 21.33 22.99
C ASP A 67 -10.85 21.57 24.45
N GLU A 68 -9.57 21.43 24.81
CA GLU A 68 -9.07 21.75 26.17
C GLU A 68 -9.19 23.24 26.51
N ARG A 69 -9.18 24.13 25.51
CA ARG A 69 -9.41 25.57 25.72
C ARG A 69 -10.90 25.92 25.86
N LEU A 70 -11.76 25.22 25.13
CA LEU A 70 -13.19 25.49 25.07
C LEU A 70 -13.94 24.78 26.20
N GLN A 71 -13.49 23.59 26.57
CA GLN A 71 -14.02 22.80 27.67
C GLN A 71 -13.16 23.05 28.90
N LYS A 72 -13.61 23.96 29.77
CA LYS A 72 -13.09 24.00 31.14
C LYS A 72 -13.31 22.62 31.75
N PRO A 73 -12.26 21.92 32.24
CA PRO A 73 -12.50 20.71 33.03
C PRO A 73 -13.41 21.11 34.17
N MET A 74 -14.60 20.50 34.20
CA MET A 74 -15.56 20.71 35.27
C MET A 74 -14.84 20.51 36.61
N SER A 75 -15.03 21.50 37.47
CA SER A 75 -14.33 21.74 38.72
C SER A 75 -13.86 20.46 39.42
N TYR A 76 -12.57 20.39 39.74
CA TYR A 76 -11.94 19.28 40.44
C TYR A 76 -12.67 18.99 41.77
N ASN A 77 -13.39 17.88 41.82
CA ASN A 77 -13.92 17.28 43.05
C ASN A 77 -13.09 16.02 43.36
N PRO A 78 -12.47 15.89 44.55
CA PRO A 78 -11.67 14.72 44.91
C PRO A 78 -12.44 13.39 44.88
N GLY A 79 -13.78 13.41 44.83
CA GLY A 79 -14.62 12.23 44.65
C GLY A 79 -15.04 11.93 43.21
N SER A 80 -14.60 12.69 42.20
CA SER A 80 -15.01 12.50 40.81
C SER A 80 -13.95 11.80 39.96
N PHE A 81 -14.35 10.78 39.21
CA PHE A 81 -13.55 10.16 38.15
C PHE A 81 -13.96 10.74 36.81
N GLN A 82 -12.99 11.04 35.95
CA GLN A 82 -13.29 11.49 34.58
C GLN A 82 -13.57 10.30 33.68
N ASN A 83 -14.65 10.41 32.90
CA ASN A 83 -14.94 9.45 31.85
C ASN A 83 -14.10 9.80 30.62
N VAL A 84 -13.00 9.07 30.42
CA VAL A 84 -12.18 9.19 29.21
C VAL A 84 -12.73 8.24 28.14
N GLN A 85 -13.08 8.77 26.97
CA GLN A 85 -13.45 7.96 25.82
C GLN A 85 -12.26 7.77 24.89
N PHE A 86 -11.99 6.51 24.54
CA PHE A 86 -10.92 6.13 23.62
C PHE A 86 -11.55 5.74 22.27
N TYR A 87 -11.63 6.70 21.36
CA TYR A 87 -12.00 6.48 19.95
C TYR A 87 -11.01 7.22 19.03
#